data_AF-A0A1Q4GS94-F1
#
_entry.id   AF-A0A1Q4GS94-F1
#
_cell.length_a   1.000
_cell.length_b   1.000
_cell.length_c   1.000
_cell.angle_alpha   90.00
_cell.angle_beta   90.00
_cell.angle_gamma   90.00
#
_symmetry.space_group_name_H-M   'P 1'
#
loop_
_entity.id
_entity.type
_entity.pdbx_description
1 polymer ?
#
loop_
_entity_poly.entity_id
_entity_poly.type
_entity_poly.pdbx_seq_one_letter_code
_entity_poly.pdbx_strand_id
1 'polypeptide(L)'
;MNKAVLGISALGLALAASAGTAFAAPDWSKVPSRKVIVFYPGPANLEWIMNGTQHGGAKGLKKGEACIGCHEDEKTRNVDIASDKILKGEKLEPKPVTGRVPTIPVTVQAANDGTNLYLRFSWKDAGGGAEKMDKDNPVKLAVMLEDNKVTAKDTRGATVQIGRAGGCWGTCHADVRTMPGGNDKKTKYVIGGSLASGNYYDLMQWQSGKGGKGVDGYVADKRVMEGGKALVKAEGKKDGDTWVVTFTRKLAGGDGDIALASGKSYNLGFAIHNDHAAGRFHHVSFGYTLGIDTKADISAAK
;
A
#
# COMPACT_ATOMS: atom_id res chain seq x y z
N MET A 1 49.18 61.42 -10.58
CA MET A 1 47.89 60.95 -11.13
C MET A 1 48.26 60.04 -12.29
N ASN A 2 48.11 58.71 -12.31
CA ASN A 2 47.16 57.79 -11.71
C ASN A 2 47.88 56.56 -11.12
N LYS A 3 47.36 56.03 -10.01
CA LYS A 3 47.77 54.75 -9.43
C LYS A 3 47.08 53.59 -10.16
N ALA A 4 47.83 52.51 -10.35
CA ALA A 4 47.41 51.21 -10.85
C ALA A 4 46.26 50.59 -10.04
N VAL A 5 45.54 49.63 -10.64
CA VAL A 5 45.25 48.29 -10.07
C VAL A 5 44.69 47.38 -11.18
N LEU A 6 45.32 46.21 -11.35
CA LEU A 6 44.80 45.03 -12.04
C LEU A 6 43.59 44.47 -11.30
N GLY A 7 42.55 44.05 -12.02
CA GLY A 7 41.44 43.28 -11.47
C GLY A 7 40.97 42.21 -12.43
N ILE A 8 41.63 41.05 -12.40
CA ILE A 8 41.10 39.80 -12.97
C ILE A 8 39.92 39.38 -12.09
N SER A 9 38.70 39.37 -12.62
CA SER A 9 37.57 38.68 -11.99
C SER A 9 37.17 37.50 -12.86
N ALA A 10 37.80 36.35 -12.57
CA ALA A 10 37.28 35.05 -12.90
C ALA A 10 36.08 34.77 -11.99
N LEU A 11 34.86 35.06 -12.47
CA LEU A 11 33.65 34.55 -11.83
C LEU A 11 33.43 33.11 -12.33
N GLY A 12 34.03 32.17 -11.60
CA GLY A 12 33.75 30.75 -11.76
C GLY A 12 32.29 30.49 -11.41
N LEU A 13 31.49 30.18 -12.42
CA LEU A 13 30.14 29.65 -12.23
C LEU A 13 30.31 28.19 -11.78
N ALA A 14 30.42 27.97 -10.47
CA ALA A 14 30.32 26.65 -9.88
C ALA A 14 28.86 26.18 -10.04
N LEU A 15 28.56 25.51 -11.15
CA LEU A 15 27.41 24.62 -11.23
C LEU A 15 27.67 23.51 -10.20
N ALA A 16 27.10 23.66 -9.01
CA ALA A 16 26.86 22.55 -8.12
C ALA A 16 25.83 21.63 -8.79
N ALA A 17 26.31 20.78 -9.70
CA ALA A 17 25.59 19.59 -10.09
C ALA A 17 25.50 18.71 -8.83
N SER A 18 24.42 18.87 -8.07
CA SER A 18 23.95 17.82 -7.18
C SER A 18 23.44 16.67 -8.06
N ALA A 19 24.37 15.97 -8.70
CA ALA A 19 24.13 14.62 -9.17
C ALA A 19 23.80 13.82 -7.91
N GLY A 20 22.51 13.63 -7.64
CA GLY A 20 22.07 12.74 -6.59
C GLY A 20 22.79 11.41 -6.80
N THR A 21 23.56 10.99 -5.80
CA THR A 21 24.19 9.68 -5.80
C THR A 21 23.11 8.66 -6.12
N ALA A 22 23.23 8.00 -7.28
CA ALA A 22 22.39 6.86 -7.61
C ALA A 22 22.73 5.76 -6.59
N PHE A 23 21.91 5.65 -5.55
CA PHE A 23 22.08 4.60 -4.55
C PHE A 23 21.87 3.25 -5.22
N ALA A 24 22.83 2.34 -5.04
CA ALA A 24 22.70 0.98 -5.52
C ALA A 24 21.50 0.31 -4.84
N ALA A 25 20.70 -0.43 -5.60
CA ALA A 25 19.60 -1.20 -5.03
C ALA A 25 20.14 -2.18 -3.96
N PRO A 26 19.36 -2.47 -2.90
CA PRO A 26 19.76 -3.43 -1.88
C PRO A 26 20.11 -4.79 -2.50
N ASP A 27 21.06 -5.50 -1.88
CA ASP A 27 21.31 -6.90 -2.18
C ASP A 27 20.15 -7.75 -1.65
N TRP A 28 19.12 -7.94 -2.48
CA TRP A 28 17.90 -8.67 -2.13
C TRP A 28 18.13 -10.12 -1.69
N SER A 29 19.30 -10.71 -1.98
CA SER A 29 19.63 -12.06 -1.50
C SER A 29 19.88 -12.11 0.02
N LYS A 30 20.23 -10.97 0.62
CA LYS A 30 20.50 -10.83 2.06
C LYS A 30 19.34 -10.23 2.85
N VAL A 31 18.36 -9.66 2.17
CA VAL A 31 17.19 -9.04 2.81
C VAL A 31 16.20 -10.14 3.23
N PRO A 32 15.82 -10.24 4.51
CA PRO A 32 14.81 -11.20 4.95
C PRO A 32 13.50 -11.04 4.17
N SER A 33 12.84 -12.15 3.89
CA SER A 33 11.57 -12.16 3.17
C SER A 33 10.41 -12.59 4.05
N ARG A 34 9.23 -12.00 3.82
CA ARG A 34 7.97 -12.37 4.43
C ARG A 34 6.98 -12.78 3.35
N LYS A 35 6.44 -13.98 3.46
CA LYS A 35 5.28 -14.40 2.67
C LYS A 35 4.03 -13.71 3.21
N VAL A 36 3.30 -13.02 2.33
CA VAL A 36 2.01 -12.40 2.59
C VAL A 36 1.01 -12.93 1.57
N ILE A 37 -0.16 -13.38 2.01
CA ILE A 37 -1.24 -13.77 1.10
C ILE A 37 -2.14 -12.56 0.86
N VAL A 38 -2.25 -12.13 -0.39
CA VAL A 38 -3.35 -11.26 -0.80
C VAL A 38 -4.52 -12.10 -1.26
N PHE A 39 -5.74 -11.66 -0.96
CA PHE A 39 -6.96 -12.41 -1.24
C PHE A 39 -8.02 -11.51 -1.87
N TYR A 40 -8.95 -12.10 -2.62
CA TYR A 40 -10.10 -11.40 -3.15
C TYR A 40 -11.15 -11.18 -2.04
N PRO A 41 -11.50 -9.94 -1.69
CA PRO A 41 -12.39 -9.68 -0.57
C PRO A 41 -13.86 -9.53 -0.97
N GLY A 42 -14.16 -9.47 -2.26
CA GLY A 42 -15.46 -9.02 -2.75
C GLY A 42 -15.84 -7.66 -2.15
N PRO A 43 -17.10 -7.45 -1.74
CA PRO A 43 -17.55 -6.18 -1.16
C PRO A 43 -17.38 -6.10 0.37
N ALA A 44 -16.52 -6.93 0.99
CA ALA A 44 -16.25 -6.86 2.42
C ALA A 44 -15.61 -5.51 2.82
N ASN A 45 -16.43 -4.57 3.28
CA ASN A 45 -16.04 -3.21 3.65
C ASN A 45 -15.94 -3.01 5.18
N LEU A 46 -15.47 -1.84 5.60
CA LEU A 46 -15.27 -1.52 7.01
C LEU A 46 -16.57 -1.57 7.83
N GLU A 47 -17.70 -1.13 7.25
CA GLU A 47 -19.01 -1.18 7.91
C GLU A 47 -19.43 -2.62 8.23
N TRP A 48 -19.20 -3.56 7.30
CA TRP A 48 -19.47 -4.98 7.50
C TRP A 48 -18.56 -5.59 8.59
N ILE A 49 -17.26 -5.28 8.57
CA ILE A 49 -16.30 -5.78 9.57
C ILE A 49 -16.68 -5.33 10.98
N MET A 50 -17.14 -4.08 11.11
CA MET A 50 -17.52 -3.46 12.37
C MET A 50 -18.97 -3.77 12.77
N ASN A 51 -19.73 -4.51 11.95
CA ASN A 51 -21.15 -4.74 12.17
C ASN A 51 -21.45 -5.63 13.38
N GLY A 52 -20.52 -6.47 13.85
CA GLY A 52 -20.63 -7.20 15.12
C GLY A 52 -21.63 -8.36 15.14
N THR A 53 -22.72 -8.30 14.36
CA THR A 53 -23.63 -9.44 14.13
C THR A 53 -23.27 -10.16 12.81
N GLN A 54 -22.90 -9.41 11.77
CA GLN A 54 -22.48 -9.99 10.49
C GLN A 54 -21.01 -10.42 10.45
N HIS A 55 -20.17 -9.86 11.33
CA HIS A 55 -18.76 -10.20 11.45
C HIS A 55 -18.27 -10.04 12.90
N GLY A 56 -17.54 -11.04 13.42
CA GLY A 56 -17.05 -11.04 14.80
C GLY A 56 -15.92 -10.03 15.09
N GLY A 57 -15.28 -9.52 14.03
CA GLY A 57 -14.14 -8.60 14.13
C GLY A 57 -14.41 -7.31 14.88
N ALA A 58 -15.67 -6.85 14.97
CA ALA A 58 -16.03 -5.65 15.72
C ALA A 58 -15.57 -5.71 17.20
N LYS A 59 -15.60 -6.89 17.83
CA LYS A 59 -15.15 -7.05 19.22
C LYS A 59 -13.63 -7.04 19.35
N GLY A 60 -12.92 -7.70 18.42
CA GLY A 60 -11.45 -7.71 18.39
C GLY A 60 -10.88 -6.33 18.11
N LEU A 61 -11.43 -5.63 17.12
CA LEU A 61 -11.01 -4.28 16.75
C LEU A 61 -11.15 -3.27 17.89
N LYS A 62 -12.21 -3.35 18.71
CA LYS A 62 -12.35 -2.52 19.93
C LYS A 62 -11.25 -2.76 20.95
N LYS A 63 -10.68 -3.96 20.98
CA LYS A 63 -9.56 -4.34 21.86
C LYS A 63 -8.20 -4.05 21.24
N GLY A 64 -8.16 -3.47 20.04
CA GLY A 64 -6.92 -3.18 19.31
C GLY A 64 -6.31 -4.40 18.61
N GLU A 65 -7.06 -5.48 18.43
CA GLU A 65 -6.59 -6.66 17.71
C GLU A 65 -6.50 -6.37 16.20
N ALA A 66 -5.38 -6.77 15.60
CA ALA A 66 -5.18 -6.66 14.15
C ALA A 66 -5.89 -7.79 13.40
N CYS A 67 -6.25 -7.57 12.13
CA CYS A 67 -6.93 -8.58 11.33
C CYS A 67 -6.14 -9.90 11.23
N ILE A 68 -4.81 -9.82 11.16
CA ILE A 68 -3.93 -11.00 11.11
C ILE A 68 -3.96 -11.83 12.40
N GLY A 69 -4.35 -11.26 13.55
CA GLY A 69 -4.47 -11.99 14.81
C GLY A 69 -5.57 -13.06 14.78
N CYS A 70 -6.62 -12.83 13.97
CA CYS A 70 -7.72 -13.77 13.77
C CYS A 70 -7.61 -14.54 12.45
N HIS A 71 -7.10 -13.90 11.39
CA HIS A 71 -7.18 -14.43 10.03
C HIS A 71 -5.89 -15.01 9.49
N GLU A 72 -4.74 -14.83 10.14
CA GLU A 72 -3.49 -15.46 9.70
C GLU A 72 -3.08 -16.56 10.67
N ASP A 73 -2.83 -17.75 10.13
CA ASP A 73 -2.19 -18.80 10.91
C ASP A 73 -0.69 -18.49 11.06
N GLU A 74 -0.25 -18.31 12.31
CA GLU A 74 1.11 -17.87 12.61
C GLU A 74 2.20 -18.83 12.10
N LYS A 75 1.89 -20.14 12.01
CA LYS A 75 2.87 -21.16 11.63
C LYS A 75 3.01 -21.27 10.11
N THR A 76 1.89 -21.27 9.40
CA THR A 76 1.82 -21.52 7.96
C THR A 76 1.79 -20.24 7.14
N ARG A 77 1.47 -19.10 7.76
CA ARG A 77 1.25 -17.79 7.11
C ARG A 77 0.14 -17.83 6.05
N ASN A 78 -0.76 -18.81 6.15
CA ASN A 78 -1.96 -18.86 5.33
C ASN A 78 -3.02 -17.96 5.96
N VAL A 79 -3.91 -17.42 5.11
CA VAL A 79 -5.03 -16.60 5.56
C VAL A 79 -6.34 -17.39 5.50
N ASP A 80 -7.10 -17.37 6.59
CA ASP A 80 -8.43 -17.96 6.66
C ASP A 80 -9.48 -16.93 6.23
N ILE A 81 -9.71 -16.90 4.92
CA ILE A 81 -10.77 -16.15 4.27
C ILE A 81 -11.41 -17.03 3.20
N ALA A 82 -12.75 -17.03 3.16
CA ALA A 82 -13.56 -17.75 2.17
C ALA A 82 -13.53 -17.09 0.78
N SER A 83 -12.33 -16.72 0.30
CA SER A 83 -12.12 -15.97 -0.94
C SER A 83 -12.63 -16.73 -2.18
N ASP A 84 -12.52 -18.05 -2.18
CA ASP A 84 -13.04 -18.91 -3.24
C ASP A 84 -14.58 -18.84 -3.32
N LYS A 85 -15.27 -18.92 -2.17
CA LYS A 85 -16.73 -18.79 -2.08
C LYS A 85 -17.17 -17.38 -2.44
N ILE A 86 -16.40 -16.37 -2.05
CA ILE A 86 -16.68 -14.98 -2.41
C ILE A 86 -16.57 -14.81 -3.93
N LEU A 87 -15.52 -15.31 -4.58
CA LEU A 87 -15.38 -15.22 -6.04
C LEU A 87 -16.52 -15.88 -6.82
N LYS A 88 -17.04 -17.00 -6.31
CA LYS A 88 -18.16 -17.74 -6.90
C LYS A 88 -19.53 -17.11 -6.63
N GLY A 89 -19.59 -16.06 -5.80
CA GLY A 89 -20.85 -15.42 -5.38
C GLY A 89 -21.66 -16.23 -4.36
N GLU A 90 -21.06 -17.27 -3.78
CA GLU A 90 -21.69 -18.05 -2.69
C GLU A 90 -21.73 -17.23 -1.38
N LYS A 91 -20.89 -16.18 -1.27
CA LYS A 91 -20.81 -15.30 -0.10
C LYS A 91 -20.45 -13.87 -0.52
N LEU A 92 -21.18 -12.88 0.02
CA LEU A 92 -20.94 -11.43 -0.12
C LEU A 92 -20.97 -10.83 -1.55
N GLU A 93 -20.38 -11.47 -2.55
CA GLU A 93 -20.21 -10.96 -3.91
C GLU A 93 -21.47 -11.17 -4.76
N PRO A 94 -22.18 -10.10 -5.17
CA PRO A 94 -23.33 -10.23 -6.07
C PRO A 94 -22.95 -10.41 -7.55
N LYS A 95 -21.68 -10.16 -7.92
CA LYS A 95 -21.18 -10.30 -9.29
C LYS A 95 -19.97 -11.25 -9.31
N PRO A 96 -20.18 -12.57 -9.48
CA PRO A 96 -19.10 -13.54 -9.54
C PRO A 96 -18.03 -13.16 -10.57
N VAL A 97 -16.76 -13.45 -10.26
CA VAL A 97 -15.62 -13.07 -11.09
C VAL A 97 -14.94 -14.32 -11.64
N THR A 98 -15.53 -14.89 -12.69
CA THR A 98 -15.02 -16.08 -13.37
C THR A 98 -13.60 -15.86 -13.89
N GLY A 99 -12.75 -16.88 -13.77
CA GLY A 99 -11.36 -16.83 -14.22
C GLY A 99 -10.41 -16.14 -13.25
N ARG A 100 -10.87 -15.61 -12.11
CA ARG A 100 -9.97 -15.05 -11.10
C ARG A 100 -9.55 -16.10 -10.07
N VAL A 101 -8.30 -16.04 -9.62
CA VAL A 101 -7.80 -16.86 -8.50
C VAL A 101 -8.25 -16.29 -7.16
N PRO A 102 -8.49 -17.10 -6.11
CA PRO A 102 -8.91 -16.61 -4.80
C PRO A 102 -7.80 -15.89 -4.04
N THR A 103 -6.57 -16.34 -4.16
CA THR A 103 -5.44 -15.83 -3.39
C THR A 103 -4.17 -15.79 -4.23
N ILE A 104 -3.26 -14.88 -3.89
CA ILE A 104 -1.94 -14.75 -4.51
C ILE A 104 -0.91 -14.68 -3.38
N PRO A 105 0.00 -15.66 -3.28
CA PRO A 105 1.15 -15.57 -2.40
C PRO A 105 2.15 -14.54 -2.92
N VAL A 106 2.51 -13.58 -2.08
CA VAL A 106 3.45 -12.50 -2.39
C VAL A 106 4.62 -12.57 -1.42
N THR A 107 5.83 -12.58 -1.97
CA THR A 107 7.06 -12.41 -1.19
C THR A 107 7.33 -10.92 -1.05
N VAL A 108 7.44 -10.46 0.19
CA VAL A 108 7.70 -9.06 0.54
C VAL A 108 9.06 -8.96 1.22
N GLN A 109 9.87 -8.00 0.79
CA GLN A 109 11.17 -7.68 1.36
C GLN A 109 11.26 -6.17 1.57
N ALA A 110 11.92 -5.75 2.64
CA ALA A 110 12.12 -4.34 2.93
C ALA A 110 13.55 -4.10 3.42
N ALA A 111 14.15 -3.00 3.00
CA ALA A 111 15.47 -2.54 3.44
C ALA A 111 15.49 -1.00 3.47
N ASN A 112 16.45 -0.40 4.16
CA ASN A 112 16.66 1.05 4.10
C ASN A 112 18.16 1.38 4.00
N ASP A 113 18.52 2.62 3.69
CA ASP A 113 19.92 3.09 3.70
C ASP A 113 20.15 4.28 4.66
N GLY A 114 19.17 4.56 5.52
CA GLY A 114 19.10 5.76 6.36
C GLY A 114 18.54 7.01 5.67
N THR A 115 18.36 7.00 4.35
CA THR A 115 17.72 8.07 3.57
C THR A 115 16.44 7.59 2.90
N ASN A 116 16.47 6.40 2.30
CA ASN A 116 15.39 5.80 1.53
C ASN A 116 14.96 4.46 2.14
N LEU A 117 13.66 4.19 2.04
CA LEU A 117 13.06 2.87 2.18
C LEU A 117 12.96 2.21 0.80
N TYR A 118 13.33 0.94 0.74
CA TYR A 118 13.17 0.06 -0.40
C TYR A 118 12.16 -1.03 -0.05
N LEU A 119 11.09 -1.16 -0.84
CA LEU A 119 10.11 -2.23 -0.72
C LEU A 119 10.11 -3.07 -1.99
N ARG A 120 10.29 -4.37 -1.88
CA ARG A 120 10.23 -5.31 -3.01
C ARG A 120 9.11 -6.31 -2.81
N PHE A 121 8.32 -6.49 -3.86
CA PHE A 121 7.22 -7.43 -3.93
C PHE A 121 7.46 -8.36 -5.11
N SER A 122 7.35 -9.67 -4.90
CA SER A 122 7.38 -10.63 -5.99
C SER A 122 6.31 -11.70 -5.85
N TRP A 123 5.69 -12.05 -6.97
CA TRP A 123 4.63 -13.06 -7.02
C TRP A 123 4.54 -13.69 -8.40
N LYS A 124 4.09 -14.94 -8.44
CA LYS A 124 3.76 -15.58 -9.71
C LYS A 124 2.52 -14.93 -10.30
N ASP A 125 2.56 -14.64 -11.59
CA ASP A 125 1.42 -14.12 -12.32
C ASP A 125 0.25 -15.09 -12.20
N ALA A 126 -0.79 -14.64 -11.51
CA ALA A 126 -1.91 -15.47 -11.12
C ALA A 126 -3.19 -15.01 -11.85
N GLY A 127 -3.08 -14.75 -13.16
CA GLY A 127 -4.22 -14.36 -13.99
C GLY A 127 -5.29 -15.45 -14.07
N GLY A 128 -6.24 -15.28 -14.99
CA GLY A 128 -7.06 -16.41 -15.43
C GLY A 128 -8.18 -16.07 -16.41
N GLY A 129 -8.01 -14.99 -17.18
CA GLY A 129 -8.86 -14.66 -18.32
C GLY A 129 -10.16 -14.00 -17.92
N ALA A 130 -10.19 -13.28 -16.80
CA ALA A 130 -11.32 -12.44 -16.44
C ALA A 130 -11.50 -11.28 -17.44
N GLU A 131 -12.69 -10.66 -17.45
CA GLU A 131 -12.96 -9.51 -18.30
C GLU A 131 -11.95 -8.37 -18.03
N LYS A 132 -11.38 -7.82 -19.11
CA LYS A 132 -10.40 -6.74 -19.03
C LYS A 132 -11.05 -5.39 -18.72
N MET A 133 -11.03 -5.00 -17.45
CA MET A 133 -11.61 -3.74 -16.98
C MET A 133 -10.66 -2.54 -17.20
N ASP A 134 -9.36 -2.75 -17.04
CA ASP A 134 -8.29 -1.78 -17.30
C ASP A 134 -7.45 -2.26 -18.49
N LYS A 135 -7.78 -1.73 -19.68
CA LYS A 135 -7.12 -2.16 -20.93
C LYS A 135 -5.64 -1.80 -20.98
N ASP A 136 -5.23 -0.75 -20.27
CA ASP A 136 -3.88 -0.21 -20.33
C ASP A 136 -2.93 -0.94 -19.36
N ASN A 137 -3.46 -1.49 -18.27
CA ASN A 137 -2.66 -2.05 -17.19
C ASN A 137 -3.05 -3.51 -16.91
N PRO A 138 -2.30 -4.49 -17.45
CA PRO A 138 -2.39 -5.88 -17.02
C PRO A 138 -2.29 -6.05 -15.50
N VAL A 139 -1.40 -5.27 -14.86
CA VAL A 139 -1.11 -5.33 -13.43
C VAL A 139 -0.97 -3.94 -12.83
N LYS A 140 -1.49 -3.76 -11.63
CA LYS A 140 -1.14 -2.64 -10.74
C LYS A 140 -0.85 -3.16 -9.34
N LEU A 141 0.12 -2.56 -8.67
CA LEU A 141 0.42 -2.80 -7.26
C LEU A 141 0.31 -1.46 -6.52
N ALA A 142 -0.57 -1.37 -5.54
CA ALA A 142 -0.70 -0.22 -4.65
C ALA A 142 -0.25 -0.60 -3.24
N VAL A 143 0.49 0.28 -2.58
CA VAL A 143 0.98 0.14 -1.20
C VAL A 143 0.44 1.31 -0.38
N MET A 144 -0.06 1.04 0.81
CA MET A 144 -0.49 2.05 1.77
C MET A 144 0.30 1.92 3.06
N LEU A 145 0.76 3.06 3.57
CA LEU A 145 1.43 3.18 4.86
C LEU A 145 0.57 4.00 5.84
N GLU A 146 0.68 3.70 7.13
CA GLU A 146 -0.05 4.42 8.19
C GLU A 146 0.77 4.47 9.49
N ASP A 147 0.71 5.59 10.21
CA ASP A 147 1.51 5.89 11.43
C ASP A 147 0.78 5.50 12.73
N ASN A 148 -0.07 4.48 12.68
CA ASN A 148 -0.87 3.99 13.79
C ASN A 148 -1.78 5.04 14.46
N LYS A 149 -2.16 6.08 13.72
CA LYS A 149 -2.95 7.24 14.16
C LYS A 149 -4.38 7.23 13.65
N VAL A 150 -4.64 6.55 12.53
CA VAL A 150 -5.98 6.55 11.95
C VAL A 150 -6.96 5.85 12.86
N THR A 151 -8.05 6.55 13.18
CA THR A 151 -9.15 6.03 13.99
C THR A 151 -10.45 5.98 13.19
N ALA A 152 -11.32 5.05 13.56
CA ALA A 152 -12.67 4.96 13.03
C ALA A 152 -13.67 4.86 14.19
N LYS A 153 -14.91 5.27 13.95
CA LYS A 153 -16.03 5.00 14.86
C LYS A 153 -16.75 3.75 14.36
N ASP A 154 -16.96 2.78 15.25
CA ASP A 154 -17.78 1.62 14.91
C ASP A 154 -19.28 2.00 14.86
N THR A 155 -20.12 1.05 14.46
CA THR A 155 -21.58 1.22 14.36
C THR A 155 -22.27 1.59 15.68
N ARG A 156 -21.55 1.49 16.81
CA ARG A 156 -22.02 1.82 18.17
C ARG A 156 -21.29 3.04 18.76
N GLY A 157 -20.52 3.79 17.96
CA GLY A 157 -19.83 5.01 18.36
C GLY A 157 -18.51 4.82 19.13
N ALA A 158 -18.03 3.59 19.29
CA ALA A 158 -16.73 3.30 19.91
C ALA A 158 -15.59 3.67 18.96
N THR A 159 -14.53 4.30 19.49
CA THR A 159 -13.31 4.56 18.73
C THR A 159 -12.50 3.28 18.57
N VAL A 160 -12.15 2.96 17.33
CA VAL A 160 -11.30 1.83 16.93
C VAL A 160 -10.03 2.38 16.29
N GLN A 161 -8.88 1.83 16.67
CA GLN A 161 -7.57 2.17 16.08
C GLN A 161 -7.37 1.43 14.75
N ILE A 162 -8.12 1.83 13.72
CA ILE A 162 -8.14 1.11 12.45
C ILE A 162 -6.80 1.22 11.70
N GLY A 163 -6.04 2.29 11.91
CA GLY A 163 -4.68 2.45 11.40
C GLY A 163 -3.77 1.25 11.73
N ARG A 164 -3.86 0.78 12.99
CA ARG A 164 -3.08 -0.35 13.51
C ARG A 164 -3.49 -1.70 12.93
N ALA A 165 -4.76 -1.84 12.56
CA ALA A 165 -5.36 -3.14 12.24
C ALA A 165 -5.66 -3.33 10.75
N GLY A 166 -5.97 -2.25 10.05
CA GLY A 166 -6.74 -2.27 8.82
C GLY A 166 -5.91 -2.34 7.54
N GLY A 167 -4.67 -1.87 7.51
CA GLY A 167 -3.95 -1.71 6.23
C GLY A 167 -4.82 -1.02 5.18
N CYS A 168 -4.88 -1.58 3.97
CA CYS A 168 -5.74 -1.07 2.90
C CYS A 168 -7.25 -1.09 3.19
N TRP A 169 -7.73 -1.83 4.21
CA TRP A 169 -9.13 -1.90 4.62
C TRP A 169 -9.62 -0.68 5.38
N GLY A 170 -8.74 0.02 6.08
CA GLY A 170 -9.10 1.20 6.87
C GLY A 170 -9.68 2.34 6.03
N THR A 171 -9.68 2.19 4.70
CA THR A 171 -10.17 3.18 3.73
C THR A 171 -11.24 2.65 2.77
N CYS A 172 -11.71 1.41 2.97
CA CYS A 172 -12.66 0.73 2.09
C CYS A 172 -14.07 0.77 2.68
N HIS A 173 -14.97 1.52 2.05
CA HIS A 173 -16.34 1.76 2.52
C HIS A 173 -17.38 1.25 1.52
N ALA A 174 -18.58 0.92 2.00
CA ALA A 174 -19.66 0.39 1.17
C ALA A 174 -20.10 1.33 0.02
N ASP A 175 -19.94 2.64 0.18
CA ASP A 175 -20.48 3.64 -0.74
C ASP A 175 -19.46 4.18 -1.77
N VAL A 176 -18.24 3.62 -1.79
CA VAL A 176 -17.23 4.00 -2.78
C VAL A 176 -17.54 3.38 -4.15
N ARG A 177 -17.04 4.02 -5.20
CA ARG A 177 -17.25 3.59 -6.59
C ARG A 177 -16.98 2.10 -6.81
N THR A 178 -17.72 1.51 -7.72
CA THR A 178 -17.72 0.08 -8.09
C THR A 178 -18.26 -0.89 -7.04
N MET A 179 -18.46 -0.48 -5.77
CA MET A 179 -19.18 -1.27 -4.78
C MET A 179 -20.64 -1.49 -5.18
N PRO A 180 -21.28 -2.59 -4.76
CA PRO A 180 -22.71 -2.77 -4.94
C PRO A 180 -23.48 -1.59 -4.32
N GLY A 181 -24.16 -0.80 -5.15
CA GLY A 181 -24.89 0.40 -4.72
C GLY A 181 -24.02 1.62 -4.38
N GLY A 182 -22.72 1.58 -4.68
CA GLY A 182 -21.79 2.69 -4.41
C GLY A 182 -21.92 3.86 -5.38
N ASN A 183 -21.35 5.01 -5.00
CA ASN A 183 -21.33 6.21 -5.82
C ASN A 183 -20.08 6.25 -6.72
N ASP A 184 -20.27 6.31 -8.04
CA ASP A 184 -19.18 6.29 -9.03
C ASP A 184 -18.14 7.42 -8.87
N LYS A 185 -18.53 8.54 -8.26
CA LYS A 185 -17.65 9.68 -8.00
C LYS A 185 -16.89 9.55 -6.68
N LYS A 186 -17.32 8.68 -5.77
CA LYS A 186 -16.71 8.55 -4.43
C LYS A 186 -15.53 7.59 -4.49
N THR A 187 -14.37 8.05 -4.04
CA THR A 187 -13.16 7.23 -3.93
C THR A 187 -12.98 6.72 -2.50
N LYS A 188 -11.95 5.89 -2.27
CA LYS A 188 -11.54 5.50 -0.91
C LYS A 188 -11.33 6.75 -0.05
N TYR A 189 -11.66 6.66 1.24
CA TYR A 189 -11.53 7.74 2.20
C TYR A 189 -11.36 7.19 3.61
N VAL A 190 -10.96 8.04 4.54
CA VAL A 190 -10.95 7.84 5.98
C VAL A 190 -12.06 8.71 6.57
N ILE A 191 -12.90 8.15 7.43
CA ILE A 191 -13.93 8.94 8.13
C ILE A 191 -13.23 9.98 9.02
N GLY A 192 -13.52 11.27 8.80
CA GLY A 192 -12.82 12.37 9.47
C GLY A 192 -11.35 12.51 9.04
N GLY A 193 -11.00 11.96 7.87
CA GLY A 193 -9.65 11.99 7.34
C GLY A 193 -9.15 13.40 7.07
N SER A 194 -7.90 13.68 7.42
CA SER A 194 -7.26 14.98 7.21
C SER A 194 -5.75 14.85 7.30
N LEU A 195 -5.05 15.51 6.37
CA LEU A 195 -3.59 15.64 6.44
C LEU A 195 -3.16 16.43 7.67
N ALA A 196 -3.87 17.52 7.99
CA ALA A 196 -3.51 18.43 9.07
C ALA A 196 -3.56 17.76 10.46
N SER A 197 -4.46 16.80 10.66
CA SER A 197 -4.54 16.04 11.91
C SER A 197 -3.71 14.75 11.91
N GLY A 198 -3.05 14.42 10.79
CA GLY A 198 -2.33 13.15 10.64
C GLY A 198 -3.26 11.93 10.49
N ASN A 199 -4.55 12.13 10.20
CA ASN A 199 -5.54 11.08 10.02
C ASN A 199 -5.66 10.72 8.53
N TYR A 200 -4.63 10.06 7.99
CA TYR A 200 -4.58 9.67 6.58
C TYR A 200 -3.67 8.46 6.38
N TYR A 201 -3.77 7.86 5.20
CA TYR A 201 -2.82 6.86 4.70
C TYR A 201 -1.98 7.46 3.58
N ASP A 202 -0.67 7.24 3.63
CA ASP A 202 0.25 7.44 2.50
C ASP A 202 -0.06 6.35 1.45
N LEU A 203 -0.07 6.71 0.16
CA LEU A 203 -0.42 5.82 -0.95
C LEU A 203 0.62 5.94 -2.08
N MET A 204 1.32 4.84 -2.34
CA MET A 204 2.12 4.66 -3.54
C MET A 204 1.50 3.62 -4.45
N GLN A 205 1.64 3.78 -5.78
CA GLN A 205 1.19 2.76 -6.72
C GLN A 205 2.10 2.67 -7.94
N TRP A 206 2.37 1.45 -8.37
CA TRP A 206 2.98 1.11 -9.64
C TRP A 206 1.92 0.54 -10.60
N GLN A 207 2.02 0.87 -11.88
CA GLN A 207 1.16 0.37 -12.94
C GLN A 207 2.00 -0.20 -14.07
N SER A 208 1.63 -1.35 -14.64
CA SER A 208 2.43 -2.00 -15.69
C SER A 208 2.34 -1.32 -17.06
N GLY A 209 1.30 -0.52 -17.31
CA GLY A 209 1.09 0.19 -18.56
C GLY A 209 1.92 1.47 -18.69
N LYS A 210 2.00 2.00 -19.93
CA LYS A 210 2.54 3.34 -20.26
C LYS A 210 3.89 3.67 -19.60
N GLY A 211 4.82 2.71 -19.60
CA GLY A 211 6.19 2.92 -19.12
C GLY A 211 6.40 2.79 -17.61
N GLY A 212 5.42 2.30 -16.84
CA GLY A 212 5.67 1.95 -15.45
C GLY A 212 5.55 3.11 -14.44
N LYS A 213 4.79 4.16 -14.75
CA LYS A 213 4.77 5.40 -13.94
C LYS A 213 4.35 5.12 -12.49
N GLY A 214 5.19 5.57 -11.56
CA GLY A 214 4.88 5.63 -10.14
C GLY A 214 3.88 6.75 -9.81
N VAL A 215 3.00 6.44 -8.88
CA VAL A 215 1.96 7.33 -8.34
C VAL A 215 2.27 7.52 -6.86
N ASP A 216 2.20 8.75 -6.39
CA ASP A 216 2.51 9.14 -5.01
C ASP A 216 1.46 10.13 -4.49
N GLY A 217 0.70 9.71 -3.48
CA GLY A 217 -0.44 10.45 -2.96
C GLY A 217 -0.90 9.91 -1.62
N TYR A 218 -2.18 10.07 -1.31
CA TYR A 218 -2.71 9.73 0.01
C TYR A 218 -4.22 9.42 -0.02
N VAL A 219 -4.70 8.90 1.10
CA VAL A 219 -6.14 8.75 1.39
C VAL A 219 -6.45 9.44 2.71
N ALA A 220 -7.16 10.57 2.63
CA ALA A 220 -7.72 11.32 3.75
C ALA A 220 -9.25 11.33 3.62
N ASP A 221 -9.91 12.50 3.62
CA ASP A 221 -11.35 12.66 3.31
C ASP A 221 -11.74 12.14 1.90
N LYS A 222 -10.76 12.04 1.01
CA LYS A 222 -10.81 11.36 -0.28
C LYS A 222 -9.45 10.80 -0.65
N ARG A 223 -9.42 9.95 -1.66
CA ARG A 223 -8.17 9.52 -2.29
C ARG A 223 -7.67 10.56 -3.27
N VAL A 224 -6.40 10.93 -3.09
CA VAL A 224 -5.61 11.77 -3.98
C VAL A 224 -4.44 10.92 -4.51
N MET A 225 -4.23 10.93 -5.82
CA MET A 225 -3.27 10.03 -6.48
C MET A 225 -1.93 10.68 -6.80
N GLU A 226 -1.83 12.01 -6.72
CA GLU A 226 -0.60 12.74 -7.04
C GLU A 226 -0.38 13.86 -6.01
N GLY A 227 0.85 14.33 -5.88
CA GLY A 227 1.23 15.42 -4.99
C GLY A 227 2.10 15.00 -3.81
N GLY A 228 2.28 13.69 -3.59
CA GLY A 228 3.32 13.16 -2.72
C GLY A 228 4.72 13.52 -3.23
N LYS A 229 5.67 13.58 -2.30
CA LYS A 229 7.07 14.01 -2.51
C LYS A 229 8.08 12.95 -2.05
N ALA A 230 7.61 11.86 -1.45
CA ALA A 230 8.46 10.83 -0.90
C ALA A 230 8.89 9.80 -1.95
N LEU A 231 8.02 9.44 -2.90
CA LEU A 231 8.34 8.42 -3.91
C LEU A 231 9.49 8.91 -4.81
N VAL A 232 10.60 8.17 -4.77
CA VAL A 232 11.75 8.39 -5.64
C VAL A 232 11.57 7.59 -6.94
N LYS A 233 11.11 6.34 -6.81
CA LYS A 233 10.98 5.44 -7.95
C LYS A 233 10.00 4.31 -7.66
N ALA A 234 9.24 3.92 -8.68
CA ALA A 234 8.48 2.68 -8.69
C ALA A 234 8.79 1.94 -9.99
N GLU A 235 9.24 0.70 -9.90
CA GLU A 235 9.65 -0.10 -11.05
C GLU A 235 9.05 -1.48 -10.95
N GLY A 236 8.62 -2.03 -12.08
CA GLY A 236 8.16 -3.40 -12.14
C GLY A 236 8.56 -4.07 -13.44
N LYS A 237 8.88 -5.35 -13.34
CA LYS A 237 9.19 -6.22 -14.48
C LYS A 237 8.51 -7.56 -14.29
N LYS A 238 8.29 -8.25 -15.42
CA LYS A 238 7.94 -9.67 -15.43
C LYS A 238 9.17 -10.47 -15.84
N ASP A 239 9.60 -11.37 -14.97
CA ASP A 239 10.72 -12.27 -15.18
C ASP A 239 10.18 -13.70 -15.25
N GLY A 240 10.08 -14.24 -16.46
CA GLY A 240 9.34 -15.48 -16.73
C GLY A 240 7.87 -15.37 -16.32
N ASP A 241 7.44 -16.21 -15.37
CA ASP A 241 6.09 -16.22 -14.81
C ASP A 241 5.94 -15.31 -13.58
N THR A 242 6.98 -14.59 -13.16
CA THR A 242 7.03 -13.88 -11.89
C THR A 242 7.07 -12.37 -12.10
N TRP A 243 6.12 -11.65 -11.48
CA TRP A 243 6.19 -10.21 -11.34
C TRP A 243 7.13 -9.83 -10.20
N VAL A 244 7.94 -8.80 -10.42
CA VAL A 244 8.79 -8.17 -9.41
C VAL A 244 8.58 -6.68 -9.48
N VAL A 245 8.14 -6.07 -8.37
CA VAL A 245 7.93 -4.62 -8.26
C VAL A 245 8.72 -4.09 -7.08
N THR A 246 9.44 -2.98 -7.29
CA THR A 246 10.22 -2.29 -6.27
C THR A 246 9.76 -0.85 -6.15
N PHE A 247 9.56 -0.38 -4.91
CA PHE A 247 9.38 1.03 -4.58
C PHE A 247 10.60 1.52 -3.83
N THR A 248 11.09 2.69 -4.20
CA THR A 248 12.07 3.48 -3.45
C THR A 248 11.40 4.78 -3.03
N ARG A 249 11.34 5.07 -1.74
CA ARG A 249 10.82 6.34 -1.21
C ARG A 249 11.73 6.91 -0.13
N LYS A 250 11.75 8.22 0.03
CA LYS A 250 12.46 8.90 1.12
C LYS A 250 11.83 8.56 2.46
N LEU A 251 12.64 8.35 3.49
CA LEU A 251 12.18 8.18 4.88
C LEU A 251 11.55 9.47 5.43
N ALA A 252 12.04 10.64 5.03
CA ALA A 252 11.63 11.94 5.57
C ALA A 252 10.13 12.30 5.39
N GLY A 253 9.39 11.59 4.53
CA GLY A 253 7.98 11.88 4.25
C GLY A 253 7.77 13.22 3.51
N GLY A 254 6.61 13.83 3.69
CA GLY A 254 6.18 15.03 2.95
C GLY A 254 4.67 15.27 3.02
N ASP A 255 4.17 16.18 2.19
CA ASP A 255 2.72 16.45 2.08
C ASP A 255 2.00 15.20 1.55
N GLY A 256 1.24 14.53 2.41
CA GLY A 256 0.59 13.27 2.07
C GLY A 256 1.47 12.02 2.25
N ASP A 257 2.73 12.18 2.68
CA ASP A 257 3.65 11.07 2.89
C ASP A 257 4.09 10.97 4.34
N ILE A 258 4.04 9.76 4.90
CA ILE A 258 4.34 9.55 6.31
C ILE A 258 5.85 9.56 6.53
N ALA A 259 6.30 10.36 7.49
CA ALA A 259 7.70 10.34 7.92
C ALA A 259 8.00 9.02 8.67
N LEU A 260 8.96 8.26 8.14
CA LEU A 260 9.41 6.98 8.67
C LEU A 260 10.72 7.15 9.44
N ALA A 261 10.66 6.97 10.76
CA ALA A 261 11.80 7.13 11.64
C ALA A 261 12.38 5.77 12.05
N SER A 262 13.70 5.70 12.12
CA SER A 262 14.43 4.55 12.67
C SER A 262 13.96 4.24 14.10
N GLY A 263 13.87 2.95 14.43
CA GLY A 263 13.36 2.44 15.71
C GLY A 263 11.83 2.39 15.82
N LYS A 264 11.07 2.86 14.81
CA LYS A 264 9.60 2.87 14.83
C LYS A 264 8.98 1.81 13.94
N SER A 265 7.72 1.49 14.23
CA SER A 265 6.89 0.57 13.45
C SER A 265 5.64 1.27 12.93
N TYR A 266 5.26 0.91 11.70
CA TYR A 266 4.18 1.49 10.91
C TYR A 266 3.25 0.37 10.43
N ASN A 267 2.02 0.70 10.03
CA ASN A 267 1.17 -0.25 9.35
C ASN A 267 1.43 -0.21 7.83
N LEU A 268 1.55 -1.38 7.22
CA LEU A 268 1.69 -1.56 5.77
C LEU A 268 0.57 -2.49 5.28
N GLY A 269 -0.14 -2.04 4.26
CA GLY A 269 -1.05 -2.87 3.47
C GLY A 269 -0.81 -2.67 1.98
N PHE A 270 -1.17 -3.64 1.16
CA PHE A 270 -1.05 -3.51 -0.28
C PHE A 270 -2.15 -4.26 -1.04
N ALA A 271 -2.36 -3.86 -2.29
CA ALA A 271 -3.37 -4.41 -3.18
C ALA A 271 -2.81 -4.65 -4.58
N ILE A 272 -3.22 -5.76 -5.18
CA ILE A 272 -2.87 -6.15 -6.55
C ILE A 272 -4.13 -6.17 -7.38
N HIS A 273 -4.18 -5.31 -8.40
CA HIS A 273 -5.09 -5.46 -9.52
C HIS A 273 -4.40 -6.34 -10.55
N ASN A 274 -4.64 -7.66 -10.51
CA ASN A 274 -4.14 -8.58 -11.53
C ASN A 274 -5.19 -8.83 -12.61
N ASP A 275 -4.73 -9.27 -13.79
CA ASP A 275 -5.56 -9.63 -14.94
C ASP A 275 -6.47 -8.48 -15.38
N HIS A 276 -5.86 -7.31 -15.61
CA HIS A 276 -6.55 -6.10 -16.05
C HIS A 276 -7.69 -5.64 -15.10
N ALA A 277 -7.61 -6.01 -13.83
CA ALA A 277 -8.61 -5.61 -12.86
C ALA A 277 -8.68 -4.09 -12.64
N ALA A 278 -9.88 -3.64 -12.29
CA ALA A 278 -10.12 -2.26 -11.86
C ALA A 278 -11.06 -2.20 -10.66
N GLY A 279 -11.09 -1.04 -10.00
CA GLY A 279 -12.02 -0.77 -8.91
C GLY A 279 -11.91 -1.79 -7.77
N ARG A 280 -13.05 -2.27 -7.28
CA ARG A 280 -13.13 -3.24 -6.18
C ARG A 280 -12.64 -4.65 -6.54
N PHE A 281 -12.41 -4.96 -7.81
CA PHE A 281 -12.12 -6.33 -8.26
C PHE A 281 -10.64 -6.71 -8.11
N HIS A 282 -10.07 -6.51 -6.92
CA HIS A 282 -8.64 -6.69 -6.66
C HIS A 282 -8.36 -7.68 -5.52
N HIS A 283 -7.12 -8.13 -5.45
CA HIS A 283 -6.60 -8.83 -4.29
C HIS A 283 -5.97 -7.83 -3.34
N VAL A 284 -6.08 -8.06 -2.04
CA VAL A 284 -5.59 -7.12 -1.04
C VAL A 284 -5.11 -7.87 0.20
N SER A 285 -4.12 -7.30 0.87
CA SER A 285 -3.55 -7.82 2.11
C SER A 285 -4.32 -7.31 3.33
N PHE A 286 -4.15 -7.97 4.46
CA PHE A 286 -4.38 -7.33 5.76
C PHE A 286 -3.31 -6.24 6.04
N GLY A 287 -3.43 -5.59 7.20
CA GLY A 287 -2.36 -4.74 7.72
C GLY A 287 -1.27 -5.56 8.40
N TYR A 288 -0.01 -5.28 8.04
CA TYR A 288 1.21 -5.86 8.61
C TYR A 288 2.04 -4.77 9.26
N THR A 289 2.82 -5.12 10.27
CA THR A 289 3.78 -4.17 10.86
C THR A 289 5.03 -4.03 9.98
N LEU A 290 5.39 -2.80 9.61
CA LEU A 290 6.65 -2.43 8.96
C LEU A 290 7.55 -1.73 9.98
N GLY A 291 8.63 -2.38 10.38
CA GLY A 291 9.63 -1.82 11.29
C GLY A 291 10.78 -1.16 10.52
N ILE A 292 11.17 0.04 10.90
CA ILE A 292 12.41 0.68 10.40
C ILE A 292 13.49 0.47 11.45
N ASP A 293 14.50 -0.35 11.14
CA ASP A 293 15.56 -0.75 12.07
C ASP A 293 15.04 -1.33 13.40
N THR A 294 13.85 -1.94 13.38
CA THR A 294 13.21 -2.56 14.54
C THR A 294 12.42 -3.80 14.12
N LYS A 295 12.19 -4.71 15.06
CA LYS A 295 11.48 -5.97 14.81
C LYS A 295 10.01 -5.71 14.49
N ALA A 296 9.54 -6.27 13.39
CA ALA A 296 8.16 -6.24 12.94
C ALA A 296 7.86 -7.45 12.03
N ASP A 297 6.63 -7.57 11.53
CA ASP A 297 6.26 -8.59 10.53
C ASP A 297 7.13 -8.53 9.28
N ILE A 298 7.43 -7.29 8.85
CA ILE A 298 8.36 -6.94 7.79
C ILE A 298 9.32 -5.91 8.39
N SER A 299 10.61 -6.21 8.40
CA SER A 299 11.63 -5.33 8.98
C SER A 299 12.52 -4.76 7.88
N ALA A 300 12.59 -3.45 7.77
CA ALA A 300 13.52 -2.73 6.90
C ALA A 300 14.77 -2.39 7.70
N ALA A 301 15.80 -3.22 7.60
CA ALA A 301 17.10 -2.96 8.21
C ALA A 301 18.00 -2.13 7.26
N LYS A 302 18.90 -1.36 7.86
CA LYS A 302 19.99 -0.64 7.18
C LYS A 302 21.09 -1.56 6.65
#